data_AF-L7KGR8-F1
#
_entry.id   AF-L7KGR8-F1
#
_cell.length_a   1.000
_cell.length_b   1.000
_cell.length_c   1.000
_cell.angle_alpha   90.00
_cell.angle_beta   90.00
_cell.angle_gamma   90.00
#
_symmetry.space_group_name_H-M   'P 1'
#
loop_
_entity.id
_entity.type
_entity.pdbx_description
1 polymer ?
#
loop_
_entity_poly.entity_id
_entity_poly.type
_entity_poly.pdbx_seq_one_letter_code
_entity_poly.pdbx_strand_id
1 'polypeptide(L)'
;MRRTQHSDSGHDDARAIAWFRTELEQLATLDSDTIALVLDATRTDHTTVRSIIADCLDEAYEYDTQADEASMSGDDDHAQFCRQESAAWRATVTVLRIADTRQRGEHLAARSRRIA
;
A
#
# COMPACT_ATOMS: atom_id res chain seq x y z
N MET A 1 0.00 3.42 42.24
CA MET A 1 0.98 3.08 41.18
C MET A 1 0.26 3.14 39.83
N ARG A 2 0.38 4.26 39.10
CA ARG A 2 -0.24 4.45 37.78
C ARG A 2 0.78 4.02 36.73
N ARG A 3 0.55 2.87 36.08
CA ARG A 3 1.39 2.39 34.97
C ARG A 3 1.11 3.28 33.75
N THR A 4 2.10 4.04 33.34
CA THR A 4 2.14 4.78 32.07
C THR A 4 2.25 3.78 30.92
N GLN A 5 1.11 3.34 30.37
CA GLN A 5 1.03 2.54 29.13
C GLN A 5 1.20 3.42 27.88
N HIS A 6 2.20 4.31 27.85
CA HIS A 6 2.36 5.28 26.75
C HIS A 6 3.53 4.99 25.80
N SER A 7 4.30 3.92 26.03
CA SER A 7 5.54 3.64 25.30
C SER A 7 5.46 2.47 24.30
N ASP A 8 4.39 1.68 24.31
CA ASP A 8 4.26 0.46 23.48
C ASP A 8 3.76 0.79 22.06
N SER A 9 2.76 1.66 21.95
CA SER A 9 2.12 2.04 20.67
C SER A 9 3.11 2.63 19.66
N GLY A 10 3.95 3.58 20.05
CA GLY A 10 4.86 4.24 19.10
C GLY A 10 5.98 3.35 18.57
N HIS A 11 6.32 2.27 19.29
CA HIS A 11 7.30 1.27 18.82
C HIS A 11 6.68 0.33 17.78
N ASP A 12 5.44 -0.10 18.01
CA ASP A 12 4.69 -0.92 17.05
C ASP A 12 4.39 -0.16 15.75
N ASP A 13 4.12 1.14 15.83
CA ASP A 13 3.86 1.99 14.67
C ASP A 13 5.11 2.14 13.78
N ALA A 14 6.28 2.41 14.38
CA ALA A 14 7.54 2.49 13.65
C ALA A 14 7.89 1.16 12.95
N ARG A 15 7.63 0.03 13.62
CA ARG A 15 7.83 -1.31 13.04
C ARG A 15 6.86 -1.58 11.90
N ALA A 16 5.60 -1.15 12.02
CA ALA A 16 4.61 -1.26 10.96
C ALA A 16 5.01 -0.45 9.72
N ILE A 17 5.43 0.80 9.90
CA ILE A 17 5.89 1.68 8.81
C ILE A 17 7.12 1.08 8.11
N ALA A 18 8.08 0.55 8.87
CA ALA A 18 9.26 -0.11 8.30
C ALA A 18 8.89 -1.37 7.50
N TRP A 19 7.91 -2.15 7.98
CA TRP A 19 7.39 -3.31 7.25
C TRP A 19 6.71 -2.88 5.94
N PHE A 20 5.79 -1.90 5.99
CA PHE A 20 5.12 -1.40 4.78
C PHE A 20 6.10 -0.94 3.71
N ARG A 21 7.13 -0.16 4.11
CA ARG A 21 8.18 0.27 3.19
C ARG A 21 8.86 -0.92 2.53
N THR A 22 9.29 -1.88 3.35
CA THR A 22 10.00 -3.07 2.87
C THR A 22 9.17 -3.86 1.86
N GLU A 23 7.89 -4.08 2.13
CA GLU A 23 7.00 -4.81 1.22
C GLU A 23 6.79 -4.06 -0.10
N LEU A 24 6.58 -2.74 -0.06
CA LEU A 24 6.39 -1.93 -1.27
C LEU A 24 7.67 -1.87 -2.13
N GLU A 25 8.83 -1.72 -1.49
CA GLU A 25 10.12 -1.73 -2.19
C GLU A 25 10.42 -3.09 -2.84
N GLN A 26 10.03 -4.19 -2.21
CA GLN A 26 10.20 -5.54 -2.77
C GLN A 26 9.28 -5.84 -3.95
N LEU A 27 8.08 -5.26 -3.97
CA LEU A 27 7.16 -5.41 -5.09
C LEU A 27 7.60 -4.62 -6.33
N ALA A 28 8.41 -3.57 -6.14
CA ALA A 28 9.04 -2.78 -7.22
C ALA A 28 8.05 -2.20 -8.25
N THR A 29 6.80 -2.01 -7.86
CA THR A 29 5.72 -1.44 -8.67
C THR A 29 5.66 0.08 -8.54
N LEU A 30 5.96 0.62 -7.36
CA LEU A 30 5.96 2.04 -7.07
C LEU A 30 7.39 2.58 -6.98
N ASP A 31 7.56 3.83 -7.42
CA ASP A 31 8.80 4.55 -7.21
C ASP A 31 8.99 4.95 -5.73
N SER A 32 10.23 5.28 -5.36
CA SER A 32 10.60 5.62 -3.99
C SER A 32 9.88 6.86 -3.46
N ASP A 33 9.55 7.82 -4.32
CA ASP A 33 8.91 9.07 -3.91
C ASP A 33 7.43 8.82 -3.61
N THR A 34 6.76 7.98 -4.41
CA THR A 34 5.39 7.54 -4.16
C THR A 34 5.29 6.71 -2.88
N ILE A 35 6.26 5.82 -2.62
CA ILE A 35 6.33 5.07 -1.34
C ILE A 35 6.53 6.03 -0.17
N ALA A 36 7.44 7.00 -0.30
CA ALA A 36 7.68 7.99 0.75
C ALA A 36 6.43 8.84 1.04
N LEU A 37 5.70 9.22 -0.02
CA LEU A 37 4.44 9.96 0.10
C LEU A 37 3.41 9.17 0.90
N VAL A 38 3.10 7.93 0.52
CA VAL A 38 2.07 7.13 1.20
C VAL A 38 2.39 6.84 2.68
N LEU A 39 3.68 6.72 3.01
CA LEU A 39 4.11 6.47 4.39
C LEU A 39 4.11 7.73 5.26
N ASP A 40 4.04 8.93 4.69
CA ASP A 40 3.96 10.17 5.45
C ASP A 40 2.52 10.54 5.81
N ALA A 41 2.03 9.97 6.91
CA ALA A 41 0.69 10.23 7.44
C ALA A 41 0.45 11.71 7.85
N THR A 42 1.49 12.53 7.97
CA THR A 42 1.34 13.97 8.26
C THR A 42 1.05 14.79 7.01
N ARG A 43 1.41 14.26 5.83
CA ARG A 43 1.30 14.95 4.54
C ARG A 43 0.32 14.31 3.59
N THR A 44 -0.06 13.06 3.82
CA THR A 44 -0.86 12.28 2.89
C THR A 44 -2.20 11.94 3.51
N ASP A 45 -3.27 12.40 2.87
CA ASP A 45 -4.63 12.10 3.27
C ASP A 45 -5.16 10.82 2.61
N HIS A 46 -6.25 10.30 3.17
CA HIS A 46 -6.91 9.09 2.68
C HIS A 46 -7.33 9.18 1.22
N THR A 47 -7.72 10.37 0.74
CA THR A 47 -8.10 10.60 -0.65
C THR A 47 -6.92 10.43 -1.59
N THR A 48 -5.73 10.88 -1.21
CA THR A 48 -4.49 10.69 -1.96
C THR A 48 -4.12 9.21 -2.04
N VAL A 49 -4.17 8.48 -0.91
CA VAL A 49 -3.89 7.03 -0.92
C VAL A 49 -4.91 6.27 -1.78
N ARG A 50 -6.18 6.67 -1.76
CA ARG A 50 -7.20 6.07 -2.64
C ARG A 50 -6.97 6.36 -4.11
N SER A 51 -6.45 7.53 -4.47
CA SER A 51 -6.06 7.83 -5.85
C SER A 51 -4.95 6.89 -6.30
N ILE A 52 -3.88 6.77 -5.50
CA ILE A 52 -2.75 5.89 -5.81
C ILE A 52 -3.19 4.43 -5.93
N ILE A 53 -4.11 3.98 -5.07
CA ILE A 53 -4.72 2.63 -5.18
C ILE A 53 -5.49 2.46 -6.49
N ALA A 54 -6.21 3.49 -6.95
CA ALA A 54 -6.92 3.42 -8.22
C ALA A 54 -5.93 3.31 -9.39
N ASP A 55 -4.87 4.13 -9.39
CA ASP A 55 -3.81 4.09 -10.40
C ASP A 55 -3.14 2.70 -10.44
N CYS A 56 -2.83 2.10 -9.29
CA CYS A 56 -2.28 0.74 -9.21
C CYS A 56 -3.25 -0.33 -9.75
N LEU A 57 -4.56 -0.13 -9.59
CA LEU A 57 -5.57 -1.07 -10.10
C LEU A 57 -5.72 -0.94 -11.62
N ASP A 58 -5.64 0.28 -12.15
CA ASP A 58 -5.68 0.54 -13.58
C ASP A 58 -4.48 -0.16 -14.27
N GLU A 59 -3.27 -0.04 -13.72
CA GLU A 59 -2.09 -0.79 -14.19
C GLU A 59 -2.31 -2.32 -14.15
N ALA A 60 -2.87 -2.84 -13.05
CA ALA A 60 -3.17 -4.28 -12.96
C ALA A 60 -4.14 -4.75 -14.05
N TYR A 61 -5.17 -3.95 -14.36
CA TYR A 61 -6.14 -4.28 -15.40
C TYR A 61 -5.55 -4.16 -16.81
N GLU A 62 -4.63 -3.22 -17.02
CA GLU A 62 -3.90 -3.12 -18.28
C GLU A 62 -3.08 -4.38 -18.52
N TYR A 63 -2.34 -4.85 -17.51
CA TYR A 63 -1.61 -6.11 -17.59
C TYR A 63 -2.52 -7.34 -17.77
N ASP A 64 -3.68 -7.39 -17.11
CA ASP A 64 -4.67 -8.46 -17.33
C ASP A 64 -5.11 -8.48 -18.81
N THR A 65 -5.36 -7.30 -19.40
CA THR A 65 -5.73 -7.17 -20.82
C THR A 65 -4.61 -7.64 -21.74
N GLN A 66 -3.38 -7.19 -21.50
CA GLN A 66 -2.20 -7.63 -22.27
C GLN A 66 -1.97 -9.13 -22.16
N ALA A 67 -2.18 -9.73 -20.98
CA ALA A 67 -2.04 -11.16 -20.78
C ALA A 67 -3.04 -11.96 -21.62
N ASP A 68 -4.29 -11.49 -21.72
CA ASP A 68 -5.33 -12.12 -22.52
C ASP A 68 -5.02 -11.99 -24.02
N GLU A 69 -4.58 -10.82 -24.47
CA GLU A 69 -4.14 -10.60 -25.86
C GLU A 69 -2.96 -11.50 -26.24
N ALA A 70 -1.94 -11.58 -25.40
CA ALA A 70 -0.76 -12.43 -25.61
C ALA A 70 -1.16 -13.91 -25.69
N SER A 71 -2.04 -14.36 -24.78
CA SER A 71 -2.58 -15.73 -24.78
C SER A 71 -3.32 -16.05 -26.08
N MET A 72 -4.12 -15.11 -26.61
CA MET A 72 -4.83 -15.29 -27.88
C MET A 72 -3.87 -15.35 -29.07
N SER A 73 -2.74 -14.66 -28.99
CA SER A 73 -1.69 -14.68 -30.02
C SER A 73 -0.77 -15.91 -29.94
N GLY A 74 -0.89 -16.72 -28.87
CA GLY A 74 -0.03 -17.88 -28.60
C GLY A 74 1.34 -17.53 -28.01
N ASP A 75 1.50 -16.32 -27.48
CA ASP A 75 2.70 -15.87 -26.76
C ASP A 75 2.54 -16.14 -25.26
N ASP A 76 2.75 -17.40 -24.87
CA ASP A 76 2.52 -17.88 -23.51
C ASP A 76 3.51 -17.26 -22.50
N ASP A 77 4.75 -16.99 -22.91
CA ASP A 77 5.79 -16.38 -22.07
C ASP A 77 5.40 -14.93 -21.72
N HIS A 78 4.97 -14.16 -22.72
CA HIS A 78 4.50 -12.79 -22.48
C HIS A 78 3.21 -12.77 -21.66
N ALA A 79 2.28 -13.68 -21.94
CA ALA A 79 1.07 -13.83 -21.13
C ALA A 79 1.38 -14.12 -19.66
N GLN A 80 2.35 -15.00 -19.39
CA GLN A 80 2.78 -15.32 -18.03
C GLN A 80 3.43 -14.11 -17.34
N PHE A 81 4.27 -13.37 -18.05
CA PHE A 81 4.88 -12.13 -17.56
C PHE A 81 3.79 -11.13 -17.14
N CYS A 82 2.83 -10.81 -18.02
CA CYS A 82 1.77 -9.86 -17.72
C CYS A 82 0.92 -10.29 -16.51
N ARG A 83 0.65 -11.59 -16.34
CA ARG A 83 -0.04 -12.09 -15.13
C ARG A 83 0.77 -11.89 -13.85
N GLN A 84 2.09 -12.03 -13.91
CA GLN A 84 2.96 -11.74 -12.75
C GLN A 84 2.93 -10.27 -12.39
N GLU A 85 3.01 -9.38 -13.38
CA GLU A 85 2.93 -7.94 -13.18
C GLU A 85 1.57 -7.53 -12.57
N SER A 86 0.45 -7.99 -13.14
CA SER A 86 -0.89 -7.78 -12.56
C SER A 86 -0.98 -8.26 -11.10
N ALA A 87 -0.41 -9.42 -10.79
CA ALA A 87 -0.37 -9.94 -9.43
C ALA A 87 0.46 -9.05 -8.48
N ALA A 88 1.59 -8.53 -8.93
CA ALA A 88 2.43 -7.61 -8.16
C ALA A 88 1.71 -6.28 -7.86
N TRP A 89 1.00 -5.72 -8.85
CA TRP A 89 0.18 -4.53 -8.66
C TRP A 89 -0.95 -4.76 -7.65
N ARG A 90 -1.63 -5.91 -7.71
CA ARG A 90 -2.68 -6.28 -6.73
C ARG A 90 -2.13 -6.50 -5.33
N ALA A 91 -0.92 -7.06 -5.20
CA ALA A 91 -0.22 -7.17 -3.92
C ALA A 91 0.11 -5.78 -3.36
N THR A 92 0.56 -4.85 -4.22
CA THR A 92 0.84 -3.46 -3.84
C THR A 92 -0.39 -2.77 -3.27
N VAL A 93 -1.53 -2.88 -3.97
CA VAL A 93 -2.83 -2.38 -3.50
C VAL A 93 -3.20 -2.95 -2.13
N THR A 94 -2.89 -4.22 -1.89
CA THR A 94 -3.16 -4.87 -0.59
C THR A 94 -2.33 -4.22 0.52
N VAL A 95 -1.03 -4.01 0.31
CA VAL A 95 -0.15 -3.34 1.28
C VAL A 95 -0.62 -1.90 1.54
N LEU A 96 -0.95 -1.14 0.49
CA LEU A 96 -1.46 0.24 0.61
C LEU A 96 -2.76 0.31 1.43
N ARG A 97 -3.70 -0.62 1.23
CA ARG A 97 -4.96 -0.68 2.00
C ARG A 97 -4.73 -0.99 3.48
N ILE A 98 -3.77 -1.87 3.78
CA ILE A 98 -3.41 -2.18 5.17
C ILE A 98 -2.78 -0.94 5.82
N ALA A 99 -1.87 -0.25 5.12
CA ALA A 99 -1.25 0.99 5.59
C ALA A 99 -2.29 2.08 5.87
N ASP A 100 -3.17 2.37 4.92
CA ASP A 100 -4.25 3.35 5.07
C ASP A 100 -5.18 3.04 6.24
N THR A 101 -5.56 1.78 6.40
CA THR A 101 -6.45 1.37 7.50
C THR A 101 -5.79 1.60 8.87
N ARG A 102 -4.49 1.33 8.99
CA ARG A 102 -3.75 1.58 10.25
C ARG A 102 -3.63 3.07 10.55
N GLN A 103 -3.20 3.86 9.57
CA GLN A 103 -3.10 5.32 9.71
C GLN A 103 -4.45 5.96 10.11
N ARG A 104 -5.58 5.47 9.57
CA ARG A 104 -6.93 5.93 9.95
C ARG A 104 -7.30 5.56 11.38
N GLY A 105 -6.94 4.36 11.84
CA GLY A 105 -7.13 3.94 13.22
C GLY A 105 -6.42 4.86 14.22
N GLU A 106 -5.20 5.28 13.88
CA GLU A 106 -4.38 6.20 14.67
C GLU A 106 -4.99 7.61 14.74
N HIS A 107 -5.44 8.14 13.60
CA HIS A 107 -6.08 9.46 13.55
C HIS A 107 -7.34 9.52 14.43
N LEU A 108 -8.15 8.46 14.43
CA LEU A 108 -9.35 8.38 15.28
C LEU A 108 -8.99 8.30 16.76
N ALA A 109 -8.00 7.49 17.14
CA ALA A 109 -7.53 7.38 18.53
C ALA A 109 -6.93 8.70 19.04
N ALA A 110 -6.13 9.39 18.21
CA ALA A 110 -5.57 10.70 18.52
C ALA A 110 -6.65 11.78 18.69
N ARG A 111 -7.70 11.76 17.86
CA ARG A 111 -8.83 12.69 17.98
C ARG A 111 -9.60 12.48 19.29
N SER A 112 -9.88 11.23 19.65
CA SER A 112 -10.59 10.90 20.91
C SER A 112 -9.82 11.34 22.15
N ARG A 113 -8.47 11.29 22.13
CA ARG A 113 -7.61 11.78 23.23
C ARG A 113 -7.58 13.30 23.41
N ARG A 114 -7.94 14.09 22.38
CA ARG A 114 -7.98 15.57 22.48
C ARG A 114 -9.31 16.11 23.04
N ILE A 115 -10.34 15.27 23.11
CA ILE A 115 -11.70 15.68 23.51
C ILE A 115 -11.99 15.29 24.99
N ALA A 116 -11.17 14.43 25.59
CA ALA A 116 -11.23 14.02 26.99
C ALA A 116 -10.25 14.82 27.86
#